data_AF-R6JU67-F1
#
_entry.id   AF-R6JU67-F1
#
_cell.length_a   1.000
_cell.length_b   1.000
_cell.length_c   1.000
_cell.angle_alpha   90.00
_cell.angle_beta   90.00
_cell.angle_gamma   90.00
#
_symmetry.space_group_name_H-M   'P 1'
#
loop_
_entity.id
_entity.type
_entity.pdbx_description
1 polymer ?
#
loop_
_entity_poly.entity_id
_entity_poly.type
_entity_poly.pdbx_seq_one_letter_code
_entity_poly.pdbx_strand_id
1 'polypeptide(L)' 'MGARDEIYNIMYDLVNQGASIIMISSDLVEVLKMCDRVAVMREGVLEAILDNAPDLTQETILKYAMQGGI' A
#
# COMPACT_ATOMS: atom_id res chain seq x y z
N MET A 1 15.50 18.27 7.62
CA MET A 1 15.33 16.81 7.77
C MET A 1 13.83 16.58 7.96
N GLY A 2 13.20 15.78 7.11
CA GLY A 2 11.73 15.76 6.94
C GLY A 2 11.07 14.72 7.85
N ALA A 3 10.05 15.13 8.60
CA ALA A 3 9.36 14.29 9.60
C ALA A 3 8.78 12.96 9.05
N ARG A 4 8.48 12.87 7.75
CA ARG A 4 7.97 11.62 7.14
C ARG A 4 9.03 10.53 7.07
N ASP A 5 10.27 10.86 6.75
CA ASP A 5 11.34 9.87 6.62
C ASP A 5 11.65 9.22 7.97
N GLU A 6 11.54 9.97 9.07
CA GLU A 6 11.69 9.44 10.43
C GLU A 6 10.59 8.41 10.77
N ILE A 7 9.33 8.70 10.42
CA ILE A 7 8.22 7.76 10.62
C ILE A 7 8.43 6.50 9.80
N TYR A 8 8.89 6.62 8.55
CA TYR A 8 9.18 5.48 7.69
C TYR A 8 10.26 4.58 8.30
N ASN A 9 11.33 5.17 8.83
CA ASN A 9 12.39 4.41 9.50
C ASN A 9 11.84 3.65 10.73
N ILE A 10 11.01 4.29 11.55
CA ILE A 10 10.37 3.62 12.69
C ILE A 10 9.51 2.44 12.21
N MET A 11 8.74 2.60 11.12
CA MET A 11 7.95 1.51 10.55
C MET A 11 8.83 0.35 10.07
N TYR A 12 9.94 0.65 9.37
CA TYR A 12 10.91 -0.38 8.96
C TYR A 12 11.52 -1.11 10.16
N ASP A 13 11.91 -0.38 11.21
CA ASP A 13 12.48 -0.98 12.42
C ASP A 13 11.48 -1.90 13.13
N LEU A 14 10.20 -1.54 13.17
CA LEU A 14 9.15 -2.39 13.72
C LEU A 14 8.96 -3.67 12.90
N VAL A 15 8.95 -3.55 11.57
CA VAL A 15 8.86 -4.72 10.67
C VAL A 15 10.06 -5.64 10.83
N ASN A 16 11.27 -5.08 10.94
CA ASN A 16 12.51 -5.84 11.20
C ASN A 16 12.49 -6.57 12.55
N GLN A 17 11.70 -6.10 13.51
CA GLN A 17 11.46 -6.77 14.80
C GLN A 17 10.35 -7.83 14.74
N GLY A 18 9.78 -8.09 13.55
CA GLY A 18 8.73 -9.07 13.32
C GLY A 18 7.30 -8.55 13.47
N ALA A 19 7.12 -7.23 13.60
CA ALA A 19 5.78 -6.64 13.58
C ALA A 19 5.20 -6.61 12.15
N SER A 20 3.88 -6.65 12.03
CA SER A 20 3.17 -6.36 10.78
C SER A 20 2.50 -5.00 10.87
N ILE A 21 2.54 -4.23 9.78
CA ILE A 21 1.96 -2.90 9.69
C ILE A 21 0.85 -2.91 8.64
N ILE A 22 -0.31 -2.39 9.01
CA ILE A 22 -1.40 -2.09 8.09
C ILE A 22 -1.38 -0.58 7.84
N MET A 23 -0.99 -0.19 6.63
CA MET A 23 -0.97 1.20 6.20
C MET A 23 -2.28 1.55 5.49
N ILE A 24 -2.89 2.67 5.88
CA ILE A 24 -4.07 3.23 5.22
C ILE A 24 -3.68 4.60 4.68
N SER A 25 -3.57 4.72 3.36
CA SER A 25 -3.22 5.97 2.69
C SER A 25 -4.00 6.12 1.39
N SER A 26 -4.36 7.34 1.04
CA SER A 26 -4.92 7.71 -0.26
C SER A 26 -3.83 8.12 -1.27
N ASP A 27 -2.56 8.19 -0.84
CA ASP A 27 -1.42 8.50 -1.71
C ASP A 27 -0.82 7.20 -2.25
N LEU A 28 -1.10 6.91 -3.53
CA LEU A 28 -0.63 5.68 -4.17
C LEU A 28 0.89 5.63 -4.35
N VAL A 29 1.56 6.79 -4.48
CA VAL A 29 3.03 6.82 -4.56
C VAL A 29 3.62 6.33 -3.25
N GLU A 30 3.05 6.75 -2.13
CA GLU A 30 3.47 6.34 -0.80
C GLU A 30 3.21 4.85 -0.55
N VAL A 31 2.02 4.37 -0.90
CA VAL A 31 1.64 2.95 -0.77
C VAL A 31 2.59 2.06 -1.57
N LEU A 32 2.81 2.39 -2.85
CA LEU A 32 3.72 1.63 -3.73
C LEU A 32 5.18 1.70 -3.26
N LYS A 33 5.58 2.75 -2.54
CA LYS A 33 6.94 2.88 -2.00
C LYS A 33 7.14 2.05 -0.73
N MET A 34 6.11 1.90 0.10
CA MET A 34 6.26 1.43 1.48
C MET A 34 5.66 0.04 1.75
N CYS A 35 4.70 -0.41 0.96
CA CYS A 35 3.96 -1.64 1.23
C CYS A 35 4.47 -2.82 0.42
N ASP A 36 4.48 -4.03 0.99
CA ASP A 36 4.76 -5.26 0.25
C ASP A 36 3.57 -5.71 -0.61
N ARG A 37 2.36 -5.37 -0.17
CA ARG A 37 1.08 -5.74 -0.81
C ARG A 37 0.10 -4.59 -0.72
N VAL A 38 -0.78 -4.51 -1.71
CA VAL A 38 -1.81 -3.48 -1.80
C VAL A 38 -3.20 -4.12 -1.78
N ALA A 39 -3.96 -3.86 -0.73
CA ALA A 39 -5.36 -4.21 -0.64
C ALA A 39 -6.21 -3.06 -1.17
N VAL A 40 -7.04 -3.33 -2.18
CA VAL A 40 -7.94 -2.33 -2.79
C VAL A 40 -9.35 -2.59 -2.30
N MET A 41 -9.93 -1.58 -1.64
CA MET A 41 -11.30 -1.65 -1.14
C MET A 41 -12.21 -0.67 -1.90
N ARG A 42 -13.46 -1.09 -2.16
CA ARG A 42 -14.49 -0.28 -2.79
C ARG A 42 -15.86 -0.65 -2.22
N GLU A 43 -16.64 0.35 -1.82
CA GLU A 43 -18.01 0.16 -1.29
C GLU A 43 -18.11 -0.88 -0.15
N GLY A 44 -17.09 -0.95 0.70
CA GLY A 44 -17.03 -1.89 1.83
C GLY A 44 -16.58 -3.32 1.45
N VAL A 45 -16.23 -3.56 0.20
CA VAL A 45 -15.74 -4.85 -0.31
C VAL A 45 -14.25 -4.77 -0.62
N LEU A 46 -13.53 -5.85 -0.35
CA LEU A 46 -12.14 -6.04 -0.78
C LEU A 46 -12.13 -6.54 -2.22
N GLU A 47 -11.80 -5.66 -3.16
CA GLU A 47 -11.80 -5.93 -4.61
C GLU A 47 -10.59 -6.75 -5.04
N ALA A 48 -9.42 -6.46 -4.47
CA ALA A 48 -8.19 -7.15 -4.80
C ALA A 48 -7.15 -7.06 -3.68
N ILE A 49 -6.28 -8.06 -3.61
CA ILE A 49 -4.98 -7.98 -2.94
C ILE A 49 -3.92 -8.22 -4.00
N LEU A 50 -3.06 -7.23 -4.21
CA LEU A 50 -2.01 -7.24 -5.22
C LEU A 50 -0.65 -7.32 -4.52
N ASP A 51 0.23 -8.20 -4.99
CA ASP A 51 1.63 -8.12 -4.61
C ASP A 51 2.26 -6.87 -5.23
N ASN A 52 3.04 -6.13 -4.45
CA ASN A 52 3.71 -4.92 -4.93
C ASN A 52 4.99 -5.29 -5.70
N ALA A 53 4.80 -5.99 -6.81
CA ALA A 53 5.84 -6.37 -7.74
C ALA A 53 6.24 -5.16 -8.64
N PRO A 54 7.42 -5.19 -9.29
CA PRO A 54 7.92 -4.07 -10.10
C PRO A 54 7.01 -3.60 -11.25
N ASP A 55 6.08 -4.44 -11.69
CA ASP A 55 5.09 -4.18 -12.73
C ASP A 55 3.76 -3.61 -12.19
N LEU A 56 3.57 -3.56 -10.87
CA LEU A 56 2.39 -2.95 -10.28
C LEU A 56 2.46 -1.42 -10.45
N THR A 57 1.41 -0.87 -11.09
CA THR A 57 1.31 0.57 -11.34
C THR A 57 0.13 1.20 -10.61
N GLN A 58 0.18 2.52 -10.45
CA GLN A 58 -0.96 3.29 -9.93
C GLN A 58 -2.21 3.10 -10.78
N GLU A 59 -2.07 3.04 -12.10
CA GLU A 59 -3.18 2.82 -13.02
C GLU A 59 -3.86 1.47 -12.76
N THR A 60 -3.06 0.41 -12.54
CA THR A 60 -3.58 -0.92 -12.19
C THR A 60 -4.40 -0.87 -10.90
N ILE A 61 -3.89 -0.22 -9.84
CA ILE A 61 -4.60 -0.07 -8.56
C ILE A 61 -5.90 0.72 -8.75
N LEU A 62 -5.83 1.84 -9.46
CA LEU A 62 -6.96 2.71 -9.76
C LEU A 62 -8.04 1.98 -10.57
N LYS A 63 -7.66 1.07 -11.46
CA LYS A 63 -8.60 0.23 -12.20
C LYS A 63 -9.45 -0.63 -11.25
N TYR A 64 -8.83 -1.31 -10.28
CA TYR A 64 -9.57 -2.08 -9.26
C TYR A 64 -10.46 -1.18 -8.40
N ALA A 65 -9.97 0.01 -8.04
CA ALA A 65 -10.71 0.97 -7.21
C ALA A 65 -11.92 1.61 -7.92
N MET A 66 -11.94 1.62 -9.25
CA MET A 66 -13.01 2.26 -10.04
C MET A 66 -13.94 1.29 -10.77
N GLN A 67 -13.41 0.19 -11.31
CA GLN A 67 -14.16 -0.70 -12.22
C GLN A 67 -14.63 -1.99 -11.55
N GLY A 68 -14.13 -2.29 -10.34
CA GLY A 68 -14.32 -3.59 -9.69
C GLY A 68 -13.44 -4.68 -10.32
N GLY A 69 -12.86 -5.54 -9.49
CA GLY A 69 -12.16 -6.73 -9.96
C GLY A 69 -13.19 -7.80 -10.31
N ILE A 70 -13.28 -8.20 -11.58
CA ILE A 70 -14.02 -9.39 -12.02
C ILE A 70 -13.06 -10.38 -12.63
#